data_AF-A0A926BSQ5-F1
#
_entry.id   AF-A0A926BSQ5-F1
#
_cell.length_a   1.000
_cell.length_b   1.000
_cell.length_c   1.000
_cell.angle_alpha   90.00
_cell.angle_beta   90.00
_cell.angle_gamma   90.00
#
_symmetry.space_group_name_H-M   'P 1'
#
loop_
_entity.id
_entity.type
_entity.pdbx_description
1 polymer ?
#
loop_
_entity_poly.entity_id
_entity_poly.type
_entity_poly.pdbx_seq_one_letter_code
_entity_poly.pdbx_strand_id
1 'polypeptide(L)'
;GETVSDAMEPFHFQMQRGDVVVLYSDGLNEAVNLGGDEYGNERLADAVRKASNNGSTAIQIREAILGDVATFVADAEPHDDMTLVVVRRR
;
A
#
# COMPACT_ATOMS: atom_id res chain seq x y z
N GLY A 1 -3.64 -23.91 -25.88
CA GLY A 1 -3.69 -23.27 -24.55
C GLY A 1 -2.97 -21.97 -24.72
N GLU A 2 -3.69 -20.87 -24.67
CA GLU A 2 -3.10 -19.53 -24.84
C GLU A 2 -2.24 -19.25 -23.60
N THR A 3 -0.95 -19.12 -23.83
CA THR A 3 0.01 -18.72 -22.80
C THR A 3 -0.23 -17.24 -22.52
N VAL A 4 -0.48 -16.89 -21.25
CA VAL A 4 -0.69 -15.51 -20.76
C VAL A 4 0.53 -14.59 -21.00
N SER A 5 1.60 -15.07 -21.63
CA SER A 5 2.87 -14.33 -21.76
C SER A 5 2.88 -13.22 -22.81
N ASP A 6 1.91 -13.13 -23.72
CA ASP A 6 1.95 -12.17 -24.84
C ASP A 6 1.33 -10.79 -24.53
N ALA A 7 0.89 -10.54 -23.29
CA ALA A 7 0.18 -9.30 -22.93
C ALA A 7 0.81 -8.48 -21.78
N MET A 8 1.97 -8.87 -21.25
CA MET A 8 2.64 -8.14 -20.16
C MET A 8 4.07 -7.76 -20.53
N GLU A 9 4.33 -6.46 -20.59
CA GLU A 9 5.67 -5.90 -20.80
C GLU A 9 6.33 -5.59 -19.43
N PRO A 10 7.61 -5.94 -19.23
CA PRO A 10 8.29 -5.68 -17.97
C PRO A 10 8.54 -4.18 -17.77
N PHE A 11 8.09 -3.63 -16.64
CA PHE A 11 8.37 -2.26 -16.24
C PHE A 11 9.67 -2.18 -15.44
N HIS A 12 10.56 -1.27 -15.84
CA HIS A 12 11.83 -1.02 -15.18
C HIS A 12 11.95 0.45 -14.79
N PHE A 13 12.42 0.72 -13.58
CA PHE A 13 12.75 2.05 -13.10
C PHE A 13 13.92 2.00 -12.12
N GLN A 14 14.65 3.12 -11.99
CA GLN A 14 15.81 3.23 -11.11
C GLN A 14 15.45 4.01 -9.85
N MET A 15 15.59 3.37 -8.68
CA MET A 15 15.35 4.03 -7.39
C MET A 15 16.51 4.95 -7.00
N GLN A 16 16.19 6.20 -6.68
CA GLN A 16 17.11 7.18 -6.10
C GLN A 16 17.15 7.06 -4.58
N ARG A 17 18.18 7.63 -3.96
CA ARG A 17 18.27 7.70 -2.49
C ARG A 17 17.11 8.50 -1.94
N GLY A 18 16.37 7.91 -1.00
CA GLY A 18 15.17 8.50 -0.41
C GLY A 18 13.87 7.98 -1.02
N ASP A 19 13.90 7.36 -2.20
CA ASP A 19 12.70 6.82 -2.84
C ASP A 19 12.09 5.70 -2.00
N VAL A 20 10.76 5.69 -2.00
CA VAL A 20 9.92 4.69 -1.35
C VAL A 20 9.01 4.07 -2.41
N VAL A 21 9.00 2.75 -2.47
CA VAL A 21 8.10 1.96 -3.30
C VAL A 21 7.18 1.18 -2.37
N VAL A 22 5.88 1.29 -2.62
CA VAL A 22 4.83 0.58 -1.88
C VAL A 22 4.09 -0.31 -2.86
N LEU A 23 4.01 -1.60 -2.55
CA LEU A 23 3.26 -2.60 -3.30
C LEU A 23 2.21 -3.19 -2.37
N TYR A 24 0.99 -3.36 -2.87
CA TYR A 24 -0.13 -3.82 -2.07
C TYR A 24 -1.12 -4.64 -2.92
N SER A 25 -1.91 -5.49 -2.25
CA SER A 25 -3.11 -6.10 -2.84
C SER A 25 -4.34 -5.20 -2.64
N ASP A 26 -5.37 -5.41 -3.45
CA ASP A 26 -6.68 -4.75 -3.38
C ASP A 26 -7.30 -4.78 -1.98
N GLY A 27 -7.15 -5.88 -1.23
CA GLY A 27 -7.58 -5.97 0.17
C GLY A 27 -7.06 -4.87 1.11
N LEU A 28 -6.02 -4.10 0.72
CA LEU A 28 -5.58 -2.89 1.43
C LEU A 28 -6.44 -1.65 1.10
N ASN A 29 -6.60 -1.32 -0.18
CA ASN A 29 -7.28 -0.09 -0.60
C ASN A 29 -8.80 -0.24 -0.68
N GLU A 30 -9.31 -1.47 -0.80
CA GLU A 30 -10.73 -1.80 -0.80
C GLU A 30 -11.22 -2.20 0.59
N ALA A 31 -10.38 -2.08 1.63
CA ALA A 31 -10.79 -2.31 3.00
C ALA A 31 -11.96 -1.39 3.39
N VAL A 32 -13.02 -1.97 3.93
CA VAL A 32 -14.30 -1.29 4.17
C VAL A 32 -14.45 -0.93 5.64
N ASN A 33 -14.97 0.27 5.94
CA ASN A 33 -15.31 0.68 7.30
C ASN A 33 -16.75 0.26 7.69
N LEU A 34 -17.17 0.53 8.93
CA LEU A 34 -18.53 0.23 9.41
C LEU A 34 -19.66 0.96 8.63
N GLY A 35 -19.33 2.05 7.94
CA GLY A 35 -20.25 2.80 7.08
C GLY A 35 -20.43 2.22 5.68
N GLY A 36 -19.61 1.22 5.29
CA GLY A 36 -19.60 0.66 3.95
C GLY A 36 -18.71 1.40 2.96
N ASP A 37 -17.91 2.37 3.42
CA ASP A 37 -16.98 3.11 2.55
C ASP A 37 -15.63 2.38 2.46
N GLU A 38 -15.05 2.33 1.26
CA GLU A 38 -13.69 1.83 1.02
C GLU A 38 -12.61 2.83 1.48
N TYR A 39 -11.46 2.32 1.91
CA TYR A 39 -10.31 3.12 2.33
C TYR A 39 -9.80 4.03 1.21
N GLY A 40 -9.70 3.48 0.00
CA GLY A 40 -9.44 4.19 -1.25
C GLY A 40 -7.96 4.52 -1.50
N ASN A 41 -7.64 4.70 -2.79
CA ASN A 41 -6.29 5.01 -3.25
C ASN A 41 -5.79 6.39 -2.81
N GLU A 42 -6.69 7.38 -2.68
CA GLU A 42 -6.32 8.74 -2.27
C GLU A 42 -5.79 8.77 -0.83
N ARG A 43 -6.51 8.11 0.09
CA ARG A 43 -6.11 8.01 1.50
C ARG A 43 -4.82 7.22 1.65
N LEU A 44 -4.67 6.12 0.90
CA LEU A 44 -3.42 5.36 0.85
C LEU A 44 -2.24 6.22 0.39
N ALA A 45 -2.40 6.95 -0.71
CA ALA A 45 -1.36 7.84 -1.22
C ALA A 45 -0.96 8.89 -0.18
N ASP A 46 -1.92 9.46 0.55
CA ASP A 46 -1.66 10.42 1.61
C ASP A 46 -0.97 9.80 2.83
N ALA A 47 -1.35 8.60 3.25
CA ALA A 47 -0.68 7.86 4.32
C ALA A 47 0.79 7.60 3.95
N VAL A 48 1.05 7.15 2.71
CA VAL A 48 2.41 6.94 2.19
C VAL A 48 3.22 8.24 2.22
N ARG A 49 2.67 9.35 1.72
CA ARG A 49 3.34 10.66 1.70
C ARG A 49 3.69 11.14 3.11
N LYS A 50 2.75 11.07 4.05
CA LYS A 50 2.96 11.48 5.45
C LYS A 50 4.02 10.63 6.15
N ALA A 51 4.03 9.32 5.88
CA ALA A 51 4.96 8.39 6.50
C ALA A 51 6.40 8.48 5.93
N SER A 52 6.54 8.90 4.67
CA SER A 52 7.81 8.86 3.91
C SER A 52 8.78 10.03 4.19
N ASN A 53 8.81 10.56 5.42
CA ASN A 53 9.70 11.67 5.78
C ASN A 53 11.20 11.29 5.76
N ASN A 54 12.07 12.30 5.84
CA ASN A 54 13.53 12.14 5.92
C ASN A 54 13.91 11.49 7.27
N GLY A 55 14.19 10.19 7.24
CA GLY A 55 14.59 9.41 8.41
C GLY A 55 13.75 8.15 8.64
N SER A 56 12.51 8.11 8.12
CA SER A 56 11.66 6.93 8.27
C SER A 56 12.30 5.68 7.66
N THR A 57 12.30 4.59 8.42
CA THR A 57 12.62 3.26 7.91
C THR A 57 11.43 2.67 7.14
N ALA A 58 11.69 1.67 6.29
CA ALA A 58 10.61 0.95 5.59
C ALA A 58 9.60 0.33 6.58
N ILE A 59 10.07 -0.14 7.73
CA ILE A 59 9.23 -0.67 8.81
C ILE A 59 8.32 0.43 9.37
N GLN A 60 8.87 1.61 9.71
CA GLN A 60 8.05 2.71 10.21
C GLN A 60 7.00 3.19 9.18
N ILE A 61 7.35 3.18 7.90
CA ILE A 61 6.39 3.51 6.83
C ILE A 61 5.27 2.47 6.78
N ARG A 62 5.61 1.16 6.82
CA ARG A 62 4.64 0.07 6.85
C ARG A 62 3.69 0.20 8.04
N GLU A 63 4.22 0.37 9.24
CA GLU A 63 3.40 0.49 10.45
C GLU A 63 2.48 1.71 10.42
N ALA A 64 2.95 2.84 9.87
CA ALA A 64 2.12 4.03 9.71
C ALA A 64 0.95 3.80 8.75
N ILE A 65 1.19 3.11 7.62
CA ILE A 65 0.14 2.77 6.65
C ILE A 65 -0.87 1.79 7.26
N LEU A 66 -0.40 0.71 7.88
CA LEU A 66 -1.28 -0.28 8.53
C LEU A 66 -2.08 0.33 9.67
N GLY A 67 -1.48 1.24 10.45
CA GLY A 67 -2.17 1.96 11.51
C GLY A 67 -3.27 2.89 11.00
N ASP A 68 -3.05 3.58 9.87
CA ASP A 68 -4.06 4.43 9.25
C ASP A 68 -5.24 3.61 8.71
N VAL A 69 -4.96 2.49 8.03
CA VAL A 69 -5.99 1.54 7.55
C VAL A 69 -6.78 0.94 8.73
N ALA A 70 -6.10 0.47 9.77
CA ALA A 70 -6.75 -0.08 10.96
C ALA A 70 -7.63 0.96 11.67
N THR A 71 -7.19 2.22 11.72
CA THR A 71 -7.99 3.32 12.29
C THR A 71 -9.25 3.59 11.45
N PHE A 72 -9.15 3.46 10.12
CA PHE A 72 -10.28 3.67 9.21
C PHE A 72 -11.31 2.54 9.29
N VAL A 73 -10.85 1.28 9.22
CA VAL A 73 -11.70 0.08 9.27
C VAL A 73 -12.34 -0.09 10.65
N ALA A 74 -11.63 0.32 11.71
CA ALA A 74 -12.03 0.17 13.10
C ALA A 74 -12.38 -1.31 13.42
N ASP A 75 -13.61 -1.57 13.85
CA ASP A 75 -14.09 -2.90 14.22
C ASP A 75 -14.80 -3.64 13.05
N ALA A 76 -14.75 -3.11 11.84
CA ALA A 76 -15.35 -3.79 10.68
C ALA A 76 -14.60 -5.09 10.36
N GLU A 77 -15.33 -6.12 9.97
CA GLU A 77 -14.73 -7.40 9.60
C GLU A 77 -13.90 -7.25 8.32
N PRO A 78 -12.69 -7.87 8.25
CA PRO A 78 -11.92 -7.89 7.01
C PRO A 78 -12.71 -8.55 5.88
N HIS A 79 -12.79 -7.86 4.75
CA HIS A 79 -13.50 -8.36 3.57
C HIS A 79 -12.59 -9.21 2.64
N ASP A 80 -11.26 -9.01 2.70
CA ASP A 80 -10.27 -9.73 1.88
C ASP A 80 -8.88 -9.76 2.55
N ASP A 81 -7.97 -10.57 2.01
CA ASP A 81 -6.58 -10.69 2.46
C ASP A 81 -5.75 -9.44 2.09
N MET A 82 -5.07 -8.89 3.10
CA MET A 82 -4.28 -7.66 2.94
C MET A 82 -2.78 -7.99 2.88
N THR A 83 -2.12 -7.58 1.79
CA THR A 83 -0.66 -7.63 1.63
C THR A 83 -0.09 -6.23 1.46
N LEU A 84 1.00 -5.93 2.18
CA LEU A 84 1.74 -4.67 2.05
C LEU A 84 3.26 -4.91 2.08
N VAL A 85 3.94 -4.44 1.04
CA VAL A 85 5.41 -4.46 0.93
C VAL A 85 5.91 -3.03 0.78
N VAL A 86 6.88 -2.66 1.62
CA VAL A 86 7.54 -1.34 1.56
C VAL A 86 9.03 -1.52 1.31
N VAL A 87 9.52 -0.89 0.26
CA VAL A 87 10.94 -0.81 -0.08
C VAL A 87 11.39 0.64 0.03
N ARG A 88 12.49 0.90 0.73
CA ARG A 88 13.11 2.23 0.80
C ARG A 88 14.56 2.17 0.43
N ARG A 89 14.99 3.01 -0.51
CA ARG A 89 16.40 3.17 -0.83
C ARG A 89 17.07 4.13 0.14
N ARG A 90 18.02 3.61 0.92
CA ARG A 90 18.87 4.40 1.82
C ARG A 90 20.10 4.93 1.11
#